data_AF-A0AAT9J1E9-F1
#
_entry.id   AF-A0AAT9J1E9-F1
#
_cell.length_a   1.000
_cell.length_b   1.000
_cell.length_c   1.000
_cell.angle_alpha   90.00
_cell.angle_beta   90.00
_cell.angle_gamma   90.00
#
_symmetry.space_group_name_H-M   'P 1'
#
loop_
_entity.id
_entity.type
_entity.pdbx_description
1 polymer ?
#
loop_
_entity_poly.entity_id
_entity_poly.type
_entity_poly.pdbx_seq_one_letter_code
_entity_poly.pdbx_strand_id
1 'polypeptide(L)'
;MTLDASTFAMAGRFAPLTRDEAALLLDACAGYGQVVIRITGADCAPSTQTPWSAGEREAMIRAALGPLTERVTFQHVRDYRYRPDLASKAMVETLPVESLPDVAAPIRAAFLREGPAGVRDLVPEAVLAWLQAFASTPAFEHLHAEQVYIDDYRKSWAVAPYPPIFVMVDAVIEHGEHVLLVKRGGQPGRGQWALPGGFVDDNETLLDAALREVVEETGLDLAPGTVSKHLLGNHVFDDPKRSARGRTITHAFHFRFSEGEVPKVEAADDAAQALWVPIYKLESLRDQLFEDHGDILDYFGLIASDGGMRGD
;
A
#
# COMPACT_ATOMS: atom_id res chain seq x y z
N MET A 1 31.58 -0.55 9.65
CA MET A 1 31.97 -1.38 8.50
C MET A 1 32.17 -0.42 7.34
N THR A 2 33.42 -0.08 7.04
CA THR A 2 33.78 0.89 5.99
C THR A 2 33.42 0.30 4.64
N LEU A 3 32.64 1.03 3.85
CA LEU A 3 32.29 0.66 2.48
C LEU A 3 33.55 0.32 1.69
N ASP A 4 33.55 -0.85 1.07
CA ASP A 4 34.38 -1.08 -0.09
C ASP A 4 33.94 -0.07 -1.17
N ALA A 5 34.88 0.69 -1.71
CA ALA A 5 34.65 1.64 -2.80
C ALA A 5 34.11 0.98 -4.10
N SER A 6 33.91 -0.34 -4.11
CA SER A 6 33.41 -1.13 -5.22
C SER A 6 31.89 -1.36 -5.25
N THR A 7 31.11 -0.97 -4.23
CA THR A 7 29.66 -1.27 -4.19
C THR A 7 28.76 -0.05 -4.37
N PHE A 8 27.80 -0.14 -5.30
CA PHE A 8 26.72 0.83 -5.48
C PHE A 8 25.39 0.27 -4.96
N ALA A 9 24.60 1.09 -4.28
CA ALA A 9 23.30 0.68 -3.75
C ALA A 9 22.22 1.74 -4.04
N MET A 10 21.08 1.30 -4.57
CA MET A 10 19.97 2.17 -4.97
C MET A 10 18.64 1.63 -4.45
N ALA A 11 17.74 2.52 -4.04
CA ALA A 11 16.38 2.18 -3.64
C ALA A 11 15.39 2.96 -4.49
N GLY A 12 14.36 2.27 -4.94
CA GLY A 12 13.30 2.86 -5.74
C GLY A 12 12.08 1.96 -5.79
N ARG A 13 10.96 2.56 -6.22
CA ARG A 13 9.73 1.80 -6.46
C ARG A 13 9.81 1.02 -7.77
N PHE A 14 10.48 1.53 -8.81
CA PHE A 14 10.63 0.84 -10.12
C PHE A 14 9.31 0.32 -10.71
N ALA A 15 8.27 1.13 -10.61
CA ALA A 15 6.95 0.79 -11.11
C ALA A 15 6.61 1.81 -12.22
N PRO A 16 6.77 1.49 -13.52
CA PRO A 16 7.75 0.53 -14.01
C PRO A 16 9.17 1.09 -13.88
N LEU A 17 10.19 0.31 -14.25
CA LEU A 17 11.54 0.83 -14.46
C LEU A 17 11.53 1.82 -15.64
N THR A 18 11.93 3.06 -15.39
CA THR A 18 12.03 4.11 -16.41
C THR A 18 13.31 4.01 -17.22
N ARG A 19 13.37 4.71 -18.36
CA ARG A 19 14.58 4.75 -19.20
C ARG A 19 15.77 5.38 -18.45
N ASP A 20 15.53 6.44 -17.68
CA ASP A 20 16.57 7.14 -16.93
C ASP A 20 17.10 6.30 -15.77
N GLU A 21 16.21 5.63 -15.02
CA GLU A 21 16.61 4.67 -13.98
C GLU A 21 17.40 3.50 -14.58
N ALA A 22 17.00 2.98 -15.74
CA ALA A 22 17.73 1.92 -16.42
C ALA A 22 19.13 2.37 -16.85
N ALA A 23 19.28 3.58 -17.38
CA ALA A 23 20.58 4.14 -17.74
C ALA A 23 21.50 4.25 -16.52
N LEU A 24 20.98 4.77 -15.40
CA LEU A 24 21.72 4.85 -14.14
C LEU A 24 22.18 3.48 -13.64
N LEU A 25 21.31 2.47 -13.71
CA LEU A 25 21.65 1.10 -13.31
C LEU A 25 22.69 0.46 -14.23
N LEU A 26 22.63 0.71 -15.54
CA LEU A 26 23.63 0.24 -16.50
C LEU A 26 25.01 0.87 -16.22
N ASP A 27 25.04 2.18 -15.97
CA ASP A 27 26.27 2.89 -15.59
C ASP A 27 26.84 2.38 -14.25
N ALA A 28 25.97 2.13 -13.27
CA ALA A 28 26.37 1.53 -12.00
C ALA A 28 26.94 0.12 -12.19
N CYS A 29 26.29 -0.72 -13.01
CA CYS A 29 26.82 -2.03 -13.36
C CYS A 29 28.17 -1.92 -14.10
N ALA A 30 28.43 -0.89 -14.89
CA ALA A 30 29.72 -0.69 -15.53
C ALA A 30 30.82 -0.25 -14.54
N GLY A 31 30.50 0.65 -13.61
CA GLY A 31 31.46 1.31 -12.72
C GLY A 31 31.77 0.60 -11.41
N TYR A 32 30.88 -0.24 -10.89
CA TYR A 32 30.97 -0.80 -9.54
C TYR A 32 31.06 -2.32 -9.55
N GLY A 33 31.94 -2.90 -8.74
CA GLY A 33 32.13 -4.35 -8.58
C GLY A 33 30.84 -5.09 -8.21
N GLN A 34 30.01 -4.50 -7.36
CA GLN A 34 28.69 -5.02 -6.98
C GLN A 34 27.62 -3.92 -7.02
N VAL A 35 26.41 -4.28 -7.43
CA VAL A 35 25.24 -3.41 -7.40
C VAL A 35 24.16 -4.03 -6.52
N VAL A 36 23.57 -3.24 -5.63
CA VAL A 36 22.43 -3.64 -4.79
C VAL A 36 21.22 -2.80 -5.17
N ILE A 37 20.11 -3.45 -5.51
CA ILE A 37 18.84 -2.77 -5.84
C ILE A 37 17.79 -3.14 -4.79
N ARG A 38 17.29 -2.13 -4.09
CA ARG A 38 16.18 -2.23 -3.14
C ARG A 38 14.88 -1.82 -3.81
N ILE A 39 13.98 -2.77 -3.97
CA ILE A 39 12.64 -2.56 -4.50
C ILE A 39 11.70 -2.29 -3.32
N THR A 40 11.28 -1.03 -3.16
CA THR A 40 10.43 -0.59 -2.04
C THR A 40 8.95 -0.89 -2.26
N GLY A 41 8.11 -0.77 -1.23
CA GLY A 41 6.69 -1.12 -1.28
C GLY A 41 6.46 -2.58 -1.70
N ALA A 42 7.28 -3.51 -1.21
CA ALA A 42 7.23 -4.91 -1.61
C ALA A 42 5.95 -5.65 -1.17
N ASP A 43 5.32 -5.15 -0.12
CA ASP A 43 4.11 -5.65 0.52
C ASP A 43 2.84 -4.90 0.09
N CYS A 44 2.95 -3.95 -0.84
CA CYS A 44 1.81 -3.16 -1.30
C CYS A 44 0.89 -4.01 -2.19
N ALA A 45 -0.41 -3.94 -1.93
CA ALA A 45 -1.41 -4.48 -2.85
C ALA A 45 -1.38 -3.76 -4.22
N PRO A 46 -1.68 -4.47 -5.32
CA PRO A 46 -1.75 -3.87 -6.65
C PRO A 46 -2.71 -2.68 -6.69
N SER A 47 -2.20 -1.51 -7.08
CA SER A 47 -2.94 -0.25 -7.16
C SER A 47 -2.39 0.65 -8.25
N THR A 48 -3.08 1.74 -8.57
CA THR A 48 -2.56 2.78 -9.48
C THR A 48 -1.23 3.39 -9.04
N GLN A 49 -0.93 3.38 -7.74
CA GLN A 49 0.37 3.80 -7.21
C GLN A 49 1.45 2.72 -7.35
N THR A 50 1.09 1.44 -7.25
CA THR A 50 2.00 0.28 -7.38
C THR A 50 1.30 -0.85 -8.15
N PRO A 51 1.33 -0.84 -9.49
CA PRO A 51 0.55 -1.80 -10.30
C PRO A 51 1.08 -3.24 -10.27
N TRP A 52 2.35 -3.41 -9.90
CA TRP A 52 3.09 -4.66 -10.00
C TRP A 52 3.74 -5.04 -8.67
N SER A 53 3.76 -6.32 -8.37
CA SER A 53 4.47 -6.90 -7.23
C SER A 53 5.97 -6.60 -7.29
N ALA A 54 6.69 -6.73 -6.16
CA ALA A 54 8.15 -6.57 -6.16
C ALA A 54 8.85 -7.57 -7.10
N GLY A 55 8.33 -8.80 -7.20
CA GLY A 55 8.85 -9.82 -8.10
C GLY A 55 8.69 -9.46 -9.58
N GLU A 56 7.55 -8.89 -9.99
CA GLU A 56 7.35 -8.43 -11.37
C GLU A 56 8.24 -7.23 -11.70
N ARG A 57 8.39 -6.29 -10.76
CA ARG A 57 9.30 -5.15 -10.92
C ARG A 57 10.75 -5.58 -11.02
N GLU A 58 11.16 -6.56 -10.21
CA GLU A 58 12.46 -7.21 -10.35
C GLU A 58 12.62 -7.83 -11.74
N ALA A 59 11.63 -8.58 -12.23
CA ALA A 59 11.67 -9.18 -13.56
C ALA A 59 11.84 -8.14 -14.68
N MET A 60 11.19 -6.98 -14.57
CA MET A 60 11.38 -5.85 -15.49
C MET A 60 12.83 -5.33 -15.46
N ILE A 61 13.41 -5.17 -14.26
CA ILE A 61 14.80 -4.71 -14.12
C ILE A 61 15.77 -5.73 -14.69
N ARG A 62 15.60 -7.02 -14.36
CA ARG A 62 16.43 -8.11 -14.91
C ARG A 62 16.38 -8.14 -16.44
N ALA A 63 15.19 -7.96 -17.02
CA ALA A 63 15.03 -7.91 -18.47
C ALA A 63 15.73 -6.70 -19.11
N ALA A 64 15.71 -5.53 -18.45
CA ALA A 64 16.40 -4.33 -18.94
C ALA A 64 17.93 -4.41 -18.83
N LEU A 65 18.46 -5.04 -17.78
CA LEU A 65 19.91 -5.16 -17.55
C LEU A 65 20.54 -6.35 -18.30
N GLY A 66 19.74 -7.35 -18.69
CA GLY A 66 20.21 -8.54 -19.39
C GLY A 66 21.30 -9.27 -18.57
N PRO A 67 22.42 -9.69 -19.19
CA PRO A 67 23.50 -10.40 -18.50
C PRO A 67 24.13 -9.65 -17.32
N LEU A 68 24.06 -8.31 -17.29
CA LEU A 68 24.62 -7.50 -16.18
C LEU A 68 23.91 -7.77 -14.85
N THR A 69 22.71 -8.34 -14.90
CA THR A 69 21.95 -8.80 -13.73
C THR A 69 22.74 -9.74 -12.82
N GLU A 70 23.71 -10.50 -13.34
CA GLU A 70 24.57 -11.38 -12.53
C GLU A 70 25.40 -10.62 -11.47
N ARG A 71 25.57 -9.29 -11.66
CA ARG A 71 26.28 -8.39 -10.74
C ARG A 71 25.35 -7.68 -9.75
N VAL A 72 24.06 -7.97 -9.81
CA VAL A 72 23.01 -7.29 -9.05
C VAL A 72 22.46 -8.19 -7.96
N THR A 73 22.47 -7.68 -6.73
CA THR A 73 21.72 -8.25 -5.60
C THR A 73 20.41 -7.51 -5.42
N PHE A 74 19.28 -8.22 -5.51
CA PHE A 74 17.96 -7.64 -5.28
C PHE A 74 17.52 -7.82 -3.84
N GLN A 75 16.87 -6.79 -3.30
CA GLN A 75 16.27 -6.79 -1.97
C GLN A 75 14.85 -6.24 -2.09
N HIS A 76 13.87 -6.99 -1.60
CA HIS A 76 12.47 -6.53 -1.54
C HIS A 76 12.25 -5.94 -0.15
N VAL A 77 11.85 -4.68 -0.11
CA VAL A 77 11.76 -3.90 1.14
C VAL A 77 10.35 -3.36 1.30
N ARG A 78 9.78 -3.57 2.48
CA ARG A 78 8.48 -3.03 2.88
C ARG A 78 8.56 -1.51 3.08
N ASP A 79 7.44 -0.82 2.85
CA ASP A 79 7.28 0.57 3.28
C ASP A 79 7.01 0.63 4.80
N TYR A 80 7.86 1.32 5.55
CA TYR A 80 7.68 1.55 7.00
C TYR A 80 7.24 3.00 7.26
N ARG A 81 6.09 3.40 6.70
CA ARG A 81 5.60 4.79 6.69
C ARG A 81 5.53 5.43 8.08
N TYR A 82 5.12 4.63 9.07
CA TYR A 82 4.85 5.10 10.44
C TYR A 82 5.79 4.49 11.49
N ARG A 83 6.83 3.75 11.06
CA ARG A 83 7.77 3.03 11.94
C ARG A 83 9.23 3.31 11.55
N PRO A 84 9.72 4.56 11.70
CA PRO A 84 11.09 4.93 11.33
C PRO A 84 12.15 4.15 12.14
N ASP A 85 11.80 3.66 13.32
CA ASP A 85 12.62 2.78 14.15
C ASP A 85 12.89 1.42 13.47
N LEU A 86 11.93 0.89 12.73
CA LEU A 86 12.09 -0.34 11.94
C LEU A 86 12.69 -0.06 10.57
N ALA A 87 12.31 1.04 9.94
CA ALA A 87 12.90 1.50 8.68
C ALA A 87 14.43 1.61 8.81
N SER A 88 14.90 2.22 9.90
CA SER A 88 16.32 2.38 10.19
C SER A 88 17.00 1.05 10.48
N LYS A 89 16.40 0.08 11.17
CA LYS A 89 17.01 -1.26 11.36
C LYS A 89 17.15 -2.02 10.04
N ALA A 90 16.08 -2.06 9.23
CA ALA A 90 16.12 -2.66 7.89
C ALA A 90 17.17 -1.97 6.98
N MET A 91 17.38 -0.66 7.16
CA MET A 91 18.39 0.12 6.43
C MET A 91 19.80 0.06 7.02
N VAL A 92 19.98 -0.10 8.33
CA VAL A 92 21.30 -0.10 9.02
C VAL A 92 22.03 -1.42 8.85
N GLU A 93 21.30 -2.52 8.63
CA GLU A 93 21.88 -3.80 8.19
C GLU A 93 22.31 -3.79 6.72
N THR A 94 22.08 -2.68 6.00
CA THR A 94 22.31 -2.58 4.57
C THR A 94 23.07 -1.30 4.20
N LEU A 95 23.71 -1.29 3.02
CA LEU A 95 24.58 -0.19 2.54
C LEU A 95 23.81 1.15 2.50
N PRO A 96 24.48 2.31 2.66
CA PRO A 96 23.89 3.61 2.38
C PRO A 96 23.36 3.66 0.95
N VAL A 97 22.16 4.18 0.77
CA VAL A 97 21.46 4.17 -0.52
C VAL A 97 21.04 5.58 -0.90
N GLU A 98 21.25 5.90 -2.18
CA GLU A 98 20.62 7.06 -2.80
C GLU A 98 19.14 6.75 -3.06
N SER A 99 18.24 7.52 -2.44
CA SER A 99 16.80 7.39 -2.66
C SER A 99 16.39 8.32 -3.79
N LEU A 100 15.91 7.73 -4.89
CA LEU A 100 15.40 8.51 -6.00
C LEU A 100 13.95 8.96 -5.74
N PRO A 101 13.57 10.18 -6.15
CA PRO A 101 12.17 10.56 -6.21
C PRO A 101 11.40 9.60 -7.12
N ASP A 102 10.10 9.40 -6.87
CA ASP A 102 9.23 8.55 -7.72
C ASP A 102 8.93 9.25 -9.05
N VAL A 103 9.93 9.27 -9.93
CA VAL A 103 9.86 9.82 -11.29
C VAL A 103 8.96 8.97 -12.21
N ALA A 104 8.67 7.73 -11.80
CA ALA A 104 7.83 6.82 -12.55
C ALA A 104 6.33 7.10 -12.37
N ALA A 105 5.91 7.87 -11.35
CA ALA A 105 4.51 8.20 -11.10
C ALA A 105 3.74 8.75 -12.32
N PRO A 106 4.22 9.79 -13.05
CA PRO A 106 3.55 10.26 -14.26
C PRO A 106 3.52 9.21 -15.38
N ILE A 107 4.57 8.39 -15.51
CA ILE A 107 4.67 7.33 -16.52
C ILE A 107 3.66 6.23 -16.24
N ARG A 108 3.50 5.81 -14.97
CA ARG A 108 2.46 4.85 -14.57
C ARG A 108 1.06 5.35 -14.90
N ALA A 109 0.76 6.60 -14.52
CA ALA A 109 -0.55 7.17 -14.78
C ALA A 109 -0.82 7.24 -16.29
N ALA A 110 0.16 7.64 -17.10
CA ALA A 110 0.05 7.63 -18.56
C ALA A 110 -0.17 6.21 -19.11
N PHE A 111 0.58 5.21 -18.63
CA PHE A 111 0.39 3.81 -19.03
C PHE A 111 -1.01 3.29 -18.69
N LEU A 112 -1.50 3.56 -17.48
CA LEU A 112 -2.83 3.12 -17.06
C LEU A 112 -3.96 3.84 -17.78
N ARG A 113 -3.73 5.05 -18.31
CA ARG A 113 -4.72 5.79 -19.12
C ARG A 113 -4.70 5.40 -20.60
N GLU A 114 -3.52 5.36 -21.18
CA GLU A 114 -3.29 5.34 -22.63
C GLU A 114 -2.75 4.00 -23.13
N GLY A 115 -2.46 3.08 -22.21
CA GLY A 115 -1.84 1.80 -22.51
C GLY A 115 -0.35 1.92 -22.89
N PRO A 116 0.24 0.86 -23.46
CA PRO A 116 1.67 0.81 -23.79
C PRO A 116 2.14 1.92 -24.74
N ALA A 117 1.26 2.42 -25.62
CA ALA A 117 1.62 3.44 -26.60
C ALA A 117 2.00 4.78 -25.95
N GLY A 118 1.33 5.18 -24.86
CA GLY A 118 1.57 6.45 -24.17
C GLY A 118 2.92 6.54 -23.43
N VAL A 119 3.62 5.41 -23.27
CA VAL A 119 4.88 5.33 -22.50
C VAL A 119 6.05 4.72 -23.25
N ARG A 120 5.88 4.39 -24.54
CA ARG A 120 6.88 3.71 -25.38
C ARG A 120 8.27 4.36 -25.31
N ASP A 121 8.34 5.67 -25.32
CA ASP A 121 9.62 6.40 -25.35
C ASP A 121 10.19 6.69 -23.95
N LEU A 122 9.44 6.34 -22.89
CA LEU A 122 9.77 6.67 -21.49
C LEU A 122 10.33 5.47 -20.72
N VAL A 123 10.23 4.25 -21.28
CA VAL A 123 10.72 3.02 -20.68
C VAL A 123 11.71 2.29 -21.59
N PRO A 124 12.55 1.37 -21.06
CA PRO A 124 13.35 0.47 -21.88
C PRO A 124 12.49 -0.45 -22.76
N GLU A 125 13.02 -0.92 -23.89
CA GLU A 125 12.30 -1.81 -24.82
C GLU A 125 11.83 -3.11 -24.14
N ALA A 126 12.68 -3.72 -23.31
CA ALA A 126 12.34 -4.91 -22.54
C ALA A 126 11.18 -4.67 -21.55
N VAL A 127 11.10 -3.47 -20.96
CA VAL A 127 10.01 -3.07 -20.07
C VAL A 127 8.75 -2.79 -20.88
N LEU A 128 8.86 -2.16 -22.05
CA LEU A 128 7.71 -1.95 -22.95
C LEU A 128 7.04 -3.27 -23.35
N ALA A 129 7.83 -4.32 -23.66
CA ALA A 129 7.30 -5.65 -23.96
C ALA A 129 6.52 -6.23 -22.77
N TRP A 130 7.02 -6.05 -21.55
CA TRP A 130 6.31 -6.40 -20.31
C TRP A 130 4.98 -5.65 -20.19
N LEU A 131 4.98 -4.33 -20.40
CA LEU A 131 3.79 -3.49 -20.33
C LEU A 131 2.75 -3.88 -21.39
N GLN A 132 3.17 -4.28 -22.59
CA GLN A 132 2.29 -4.80 -23.63
C GLN A 132 1.60 -6.11 -23.22
N ALA A 133 2.36 -7.04 -22.63
CA ALA A 133 1.78 -8.28 -22.10
C ALA A 133 0.82 -8.01 -20.96
N PHE A 134 1.21 -7.15 -20.01
CA PHE A 134 0.38 -6.78 -18.86
C PHE A 134 -0.94 -6.10 -19.28
N ALA A 135 -0.90 -5.23 -20.30
CA ALA A 135 -2.08 -4.55 -20.84
C ALA A 135 -3.17 -5.50 -21.39
N SER A 136 -2.83 -6.78 -21.59
CA SER A 136 -3.78 -7.81 -22.04
C SER A 136 -4.36 -8.63 -20.88
N THR A 137 -4.11 -8.26 -19.62
CA THR A 137 -4.56 -9.01 -18.44
C THR A 137 -5.79 -8.38 -17.77
N PRO A 138 -6.61 -9.17 -17.06
CA PRO A 138 -7.70 -8.62 -16.23
C PRO A 138 -7.21 -7.66 -15.14
N ALA A 139 -5.97 -7.82 -14.66
CA ALA A 139 -5.36 -6.91 -13.69
C ALA A 139 -5.19 -5.50 -14.27
N PHE A 140 -4.78 -5.38 -15.54
CA PHE A 140 -4.72 -4.09 -16.21
C PHE A 140 -6.10 -3.47 -16.36
N GLU A 141 -7.12 -4.23 -16.77
CA GLU A 141 -8.50 -3.70 -16.88
C GLU A 141 -8.99 -3.13 -15.54
N HIS A 142 -8.68 -3.83 -14.43
CA HIS A 142 -9.02 -3.37 -13.09
C HIS A 142 -8.33 -2.06 -12.73
N LEU A 143 -7.01 -1.97 -12.97
CA LEU A 143 -6.21 -0.79 -12.63
C LEU A 143 -6.49 0.39 -13.57
N HIS A 144 -6.82 0.13 -14.83
CA HIS A 144 -7.31 1.14 -15.77
C HIS A 144 -8.62 1.76 -15.25
N ALA A 145 -9.58 0.93 -14.84
CA ALA A 145 -10.84 1.41 -14.26
C ALA A 145 -10.62 2.21 -12.95
N GLU A 146 -9.70 1.77 -12.09
CA GLU A 146 -9.29 2.53 -10.90
C GLU A 146 -8.65 3.88 -11.28
N GLN A 147 -7.77 3.90 -12.29
CA GLN A 147 -7.11 5.13 -12.76
C GLN A 147 -8.12 6.15 -13.28
N VAL A 148 -9.10 5.70 -14.08
CA VAL A 148 -10.20 6.54 -14.57
C VAL A 148 -10.99 7.12 -13.39
N TYR A 149 -11.35 6.28 -12.42
CA TYR A 149 -12.04 6.74 -11.20
C TYR A 149 -11.23 7.81 -10.46
N ILE A 150 -9.91 7.61 -10.26
CA ILE A 150 -9.06 8.59 -9.57
C ILE A 150 -8.95 9.91 -10.33
N ASP A 151 -8.87 9.85 -11.66
CA ASP A 151 -8.80 11.04 -12.50
C ASP A 151 -10.10 11.85 -12.44
N ASP A 152 -11.25 11.17 -12.54
CA ASP A 152 -12.57 11.79 -12.41
C ASP A 152 -12.78 12.34 -10.99
N TYR A 153 -12.36 11.61 -9.96
CA TYR A 153 -12.40 12.06 -8.57
C TYR A 153 -11.57 13.32 -8.37
N ARG A 154 -10.31 13.36 -8.83
CA ARG A 154 -9.47 14.57 -8.72
C ARG A 154 -10.03 15.74 -9.51
N LYS A 155 -10.61 15.47 -10.68
CA LYS A 155 -11.23 16.48 -11.53
C LYS A 155 -12.46 17.11 -10.88
N SER A 156 -13.26 16.35 -10.13
CA SER A 156 -14.43 16.89 -9.42
C SER A 156 -14.05 17.95 -8.37
N TRP A 157 -12.84 17.85 -7.81
CA TRP A 157 -12.28 18.80 -6.85
C TRP A 157 -11.46 19.94 -7.48
N ALA A 158 -11.26 19.96 -8.80
CA ALA A 158 -10.35 20.89 -9.47
C ALA A 158 -10.74 22.37 -9.35
N VAL A 159 -12.02 22.65 -9.06
CA VAL A 159 -12.55 24.02 -8.90
C VAL A 159 -12.58 24.50 -7.44
N ALA A 160 -12.09 23.69 -6.49
CA ALA A 160 -11.99 24.10 -5.10
C ALA A 160 -10.99 25.26 -4.95
N PRO A 161 -11.25 26.23 -4.06
CA PRO A 161 -10.36 27.38 -3.86
C PRO A 161 -8.98 27.01 -3.31
N TYR A 162 -8.86 25.83 -2.68
CA TYR A 162 -7.63 25.24 -2.20
C TYR A 162 -7.65 23.73 -2.48
N PRO A 163 -6.49 23.06 -2.63
CA PRO A 163 -6.43 21.62 -2.71
C PRO A 163 -7.14 20.97 -1.51
N PRO A 164 -8.09 20.04 -1.73
CA PRO A 164 -8.85 19.43 -0.64
C PRO A 164 -7.96 18.53 0.23
N ILE A 165 -8.32 18.46 1.51
CA ILE A 165 -7.82 17.47 2.46
C ILE A 165 -9.02 16.63 2.89
N PHE A 166 -8.94 15.33 2.66
CA PHE A 166 -9.98 14.37 3.02
C PHE A 166 -9.74 13.84 4.42
N VAL A 167 -10.80 13.76 5.22
CA VAL A 167 -10.78 13.19 6.57
C VAL A 167 -11.61 11.91 6.54
N MET A 168 -10.97 10.81 6.93
CA MET A 168 -11.56 9.49 7.01
C MET A 168 -11.41 8.95 8.44
N VAL A 169 -12.10 7.86 8.72
CA VAL A 169 -11.99 7.09 9.95
C VAL A 169 -11.87 5.61 9.62
N ASP A 170 -11.16 4.88 10.47
CA ASP A 170 -11.03 3.42 10.38
C ASP A 170 -11.24 2.78 11.75
N ALA A 171 -11.92 1.65 11.80
CA ALA A 171 -12.12 0.88 13.02
C ALA A 171 -11.26 -0.39 13.01
N VAL A 172 -10.32 -0.48 13.94
CA VAL A 172 -9.54 -1.69 14.21
C VAL A 172 -10.25 -2.47 15.29
N ILE A 173 -11.00 -3.50 14.93
CA ILE A 173 -11.83 -4.25 15.88
C ILE A 173 -11.23 -5.65 16.08
N GLU A 174 -10.68 -5.87 17.27
CA GLU A 174 -10.16 -7.15 17.73
C GLU A 174 -11.24 -7.91 18.52
N HIS A 175 -11.45 -9.18 18.20
CA HIS A 175 -12.24 -10.11 19.01
C HIS A 175 -11.51 -11.43 19.22
N GLY A 176 -10.96 -11.63 20.42
CA GLY A 176 -10.00 -12.70 20.67
C GLY A 176 -8.84 -12.64 19.65
N GLU A 177 -8.51 -13.76 19.01
CA GLU A 177 -7.42 -13.84 18.02
C GLU A 177 -7.82 -13.44 16.58
N HIS A 178 -8.85 -12.61 16.42
CA HIS A 178 -9.36 -12.18 15.12
C HIS A 178 -9.49 -10.66 15.02
N VAL A 179 -9.38 -10.15 13.79
CA VAL A 179 -9.65 -8.76 13.44
C VAL A 179 -10.76 -8.73 12.39
N LEU A 180 -11.71 -7.81 12.54
CA LEU A 180 -12.74 -7.58 11.54
C LEU A 180 -12.17 -6.86 10.32
N LEU A 181 -12.31 -7.45 9.14
CA LEU A 181 -11.97 -6.85 7.86
C LEU A 181 -13.17 -6.91 6.91
N VAL A 182 -13.24 -5.91 6.03
CA VAL A 182 -14.19 -5.87 4.91
C VAL A 182 -13.47 -6.04 3.58
N LYS A 183 -14.15 -6.57 2.58
CA LYS A 183 -13.66 -6.62 1.20
C LYS A 183 -14.31 -5.51 0.41
N ARG A 184 -13.53 -4.57 -0.09
CA ARG A 184 -14.03 -3.38 -0.79
C ARG A 184 -14.80 -3.77 -2.06
N GLY A 185 -16.02 -3.28 -2.22
CA GLY A 185 -16.81 -3.40 -3.45
C GLY A 185 -16.65 -2.21 -4.40
N GLY A 186 -16.35 -1.03 -3.85
CA GLY A 186 -16.13 0.22 -4.58
C GLY A 186 -14.67 0.51 -4.93
N GLN A 187 -14.47 1.52 -5.79
CA GLN A 187 -13.14 2.09 -6.09
C GLN A 187 -12.76 3.17 -5.06
N PRO A 188 -11.46 3.40 -4.82
CA PRO A 188 -10.30 2.61 -5.29
C PRO A 188 -10.16 1.32 -4.47
N GLY A 189 -9.27 0.42 -4.89
CA GLY A 189 -8.93 -0.80 -4.15
C GLY A 189 -10.02 -1.86 -4.18
N ARG A 190 -10.86 -1.88 -5.23
CA ARG A 190 -11.96 -2.85 -5.33
C ARG A 190 -11.43 -4.28 -5.23
N GLY A 191 -12.00 -5.07 -4.32
CA GLY A 191 -11.62 -6.44 -4.06
C GLY A 191 -10.46 -6.62 -3.06
N GLN A 192 -9.86 -5.54 -2.57
CA GLN A 192 -8.87 -5.57 -1.49
C GLN A 192 -9.55 -5.67 -0.12
N TRP A 193 -8.83 -6.21 0.86
CA TRP A 193 -9.24 -6.24 2.25
C TRP A 193 -8.94 -4.89 2.91
N ALA A 194 -9.88 -4.37 3.69
CA ALA A 194 -9.73 -3.12 4.41
C ALA A 194 -10.25 -3.25 5.84
N LEU A 195 -9.87 -2.28 6.66
CA LEU A 195 -10.53 -2.04 7.94
C LEU A 195 -11.88 -1.40 7.64
N PRO A 196 -12.93 -1.66 8.44
CA PRO A 196 -14.17 -0.93 8.27
C PRO A 196 -13.94 0.57 8.46
N GLY A 197 -14.39 1.39 7.51
CA GLY A 197 -14.05 2.81 7.56
C GLY A 197 -14.40 3.61 6.31
N GLY A 198 -14.70 4.88 6.52
CA GLY A 198 -15.20 5.76 5.48
C GLY A 198 -14.99 7.24 5.79
N PHE A 199 -15.76 8.08 5.10
CA PHE A 199 -15.67 9.53 5.25
C PHE A 199 -16.37 9.99 6.52
N VAL A 200 -15.89 11.11 7.07
CA VAL A 200 -16.56 11.80 8.17
C VAL A 200 -17.60 12.77 7.61
N ASP A 201 -18.82 12.69 8.11
CA ASP A 201 -19.92 13.61 7.79
C ASP A 201 -19.80 14.94 8.55
N ASP A 202 -20.55 15.95 8.11
CA ASP A 202 -20.44 17.33 8.60
C ASP A 202 -20.95 17.55 10.03
N ASN A 203 -21.77 16.63 10.57
CA ASN A 203 -22.45 16.77 11.85
C ASN A 203 -22.22 15.59 12.82
N GLU A 204 -21.07 14.93 12.74
CA GLU A 204 -20.69 13.83 13.65
C GLU A 204 -19.28 14.01 14.24
N THR A 205 -18.99 13.30 15.34
CA THR A 205 -17.62 13.21 15.84
C THR A 205 -16.86 12.12 15.08
N LEU A 206 -15.52 12.15 15.12
CA LEU A 206 -14.69 11.11 14.50
C LEU A 206 -14.96 9.71 15.06
N LEU A 207 -15.27 9.61 16.36
CA LEU A 207 -15.62 8.33 16.97
C LEU A 207 -17.01 7.87 16.51
N ASP A 208 -17.98 8.78 16.44
CA ASP A 208 -19.32 8.44 15.94
C ASP A 208 -19.27 7.98 14.48
N ALA A 209 -18.48 8.64 13.64
CA ALA A 209 -18.22 8.24 12.26
C ALA A 209 -17.64 6.82 12.19
N ALA A 210 -16.62 6.51 13.00
CA ALA A 210 -16.01 5.18 13.00
C ALA A 210 -17.01 4.08 13.40
N LEU A 211 -17.91 4.37 14.34
CA LEU A 211 -18.96 3.44 14.77
C LEU A 211 -20.05 3.28 13.70
N ARG A 212 -20.44 4.38 13.03
CA ARG A 212 -21.40 4.36 11.92
C ARG A 212 -20.90 3.48 10.78
N GLU A 213 -19.67 3.68 10.32
CA GLU A 213 -19.07 2.92 9.23
C GLU A 213 -19.01 1.41 9.54
N VAL A 214 -18.69 1.04 10.79
CA VAL A 214 -18.72 -0.37 11.22
C VAL A 214 -20.12 -0.97 11.08
N VAL A 215 -21.15 -0.24 11.49
CA VAL A 215 -22.54 -0.70 11.37
C VAL A 215 -22.95 -0.81 9.90
N GLU A 216 -22.64 0.21 9.10
CA GLU A 216 -23.02 0.30 7.68
C GLU A 216 -22.37 -0.81 6.84
N GLU A 217 -21.10 -1.11 7.06
CA GLU A 217 -20.36 -2.08 6.24
C GLU A 217 -20.46 -3.53 6.75
N THR A 218 -20.74 -3.74 8.04
CA THR A 218 -20.63 -5.08 8.67
C THR A 218 -21.87 -5.52 9.45
N GLY A 219 -22.84 -4.63 9.65
CA GLY A 219 -24.03 -4.89 10.48
C GLY A 219 -23.72 -5.05 11.98
N LEU A 220 -22.46 -4.85 12.40
CA LEU A 220 -22.03 -5.02 13.78
C LEU A 220 -22.39 -3.77 14.60
N ASP A 221 -23.44 -3.86 15.41
CA ASP A 221 -23.80 -2.79 16.35
C ASP A 221 -22.90 -2.83 17.60
N LEU A 222 -21.92 -1.93 17.63
CA LEU A 222 -21.11 -1.64 18.81
C LEU A 222 -21.92 -0.72 19.74
N ALA A 223 -22.81 -1.31 20.55
CA ALA A 223 -23.72 -0.57 21.43
C ALA A 223 -23.03 0.63 22.12
N PRO A 224 -23.53 1.87 21.98
CA PRO A 224 -22.83 3.09 22.43
C PRO A 224 -22.35 3.08 23.89
N GLY A 225 -23.05 2.36 24.78
CA GLY A 225 -22.70 2.21 26.19
C GLY A 225 -21.51 1.27 26.49
N THR A 226 -21.00 0.55 25.50
CA THR A 226 -19.85 -0.37 25.65
C THR A 226 -18.59 0.16 24.97
N VAL A 227 -18.72 1.08 24.00
CA VAL A 227 -17.62 1.67 23.23
C VAL A 227 -16.46 2.14 24.12
N SER A 228 -16.75 2.92 25.17
CA SER A 228 -15.71 3.46 26.05
C SER A 228 -15.01 2.40 26.91
N LYS A 229 -15.58 1.20 27.07
CA LYS A 229 -14.94 0.08 27.77
C LYS A 229 -13.99 -0.72 26.87
N HIS A 230 -14.24 -0.72 25.56
CA HIS A 230 -13.51 -1.52 24.58
C HIS A 230 -12.49 -0.72 23.79
N LEU A 231 -12.63 0.61 23.73
CA LEU A 231 -11.66 1.50 23.08
C LEU A 231 -10.32 1.49 23.83
N LEU A 232 -9.29 0.94 23.21
CA LEU A 232 -7.93 0.90 23.73
C LEU A 232 -7.14 2.18 23.41
N GLY A 233 -7.48 2.84 22.31
CA GLY A 233 -6.83 4.07 21.89
C GLY A 233 -7.12 4.40 20.43
N ASN A 234 -6.51 5.48 19.96
CA ASN A 234 -6.63 5.94 18.58
C ASN A 234 -5.29 6.50 18.07
N HIS A 235 -5.13 6.55 16.75
CA HIS A 235 -3.97 7.17 16.10
C HIS A 235 -4.37 7.84 14.79
N VAL A 236 -3.58 8.83 14.37
CA VAL A 236 -3.78 9.55 13.11
C VAL A 236 -2.74 9.04 12.11
N PHE A 237 -3.20 8.61 10.94
CA PHE A 237 -2.34 8.18 9.84
C PHE A 237 -2.42 9.20 8.71
N ASP A 238 -1.29 9.87 8.46
CA ASP A 238 -1.23 11.11 7.69
C ASP A 238 -0.11 11.14 6.65
N ASP A 239 0.39 9.98 6.20
CA ASP A 239 1.35 9.94 5.10
C ASP A 239 0.73 10.63 3.86
N PRO A 240 1.39 11.65 3.28
CA PRO A 240 0.83 12.42 2.17
C PRO A 240 0.47 11.60 0.92
N LYS A 241 1.04 10.40 0.78
CA LYS A 241 0.88 9.52 -0.37
C LYS A 241 0.07 8.28 -0.04
N ARG A 242 -0.50 8.14 1.18
CA ARG A 242 -1.28 6.96 1.57
C ARG A 242 -2.43 6.62 0.63
N SER A 243 -3.06 7.63 0.04
CA SER A 243 -4.20 7.47 -0.86
C SER A 243 -3.94 8.05 -2.24
N ALA A 244 -4.36 7.32 -3.27
CA ALA A 244 -4.29 7.80 -4.65
C ALA A 244 -5.33 8.90 -4.94
N ARG A 245 -6.40 8.99 -4.15
CA ARG A 245 -7.48 9.98 -4.35
C ARG A 245 -7.02 11.43 -4.10
N GLY A 246 -6.06 11.62 -3.21
CA GLY A 246 -5.54 12.93 -2.82
C GLY A 246 -4.99 12.88 -1.39
N ARG A 247 -4.80 14.06 -0.77
CA ARG A 247 -4.38 14.14 0.63
C ARG A 247 -5.52 13.63 1.51
N THR A 248 -5.39 12.39 1.97
CA THR A 248 -6.32 11.74 2.89
C THR A 248 -5.63 11.54 4.22
N ILE A 249 -6.30 11.88 5.30
CA ILE A 249 -5.88 11.63 6.68
C ILE A 249 -6.94 10.72 7.28
N THR A 250 -6.54 9.61 7.88
CA THR A 250 -7.47 8.75 8.62
C THR A 250 -7.20 8.78 10.11
N HIS A 251 -8.28 8.76 10.89
CA HIS A 251 -8.26 8.55 12.33
C HIS A 251 -8.67 7.10 12.61
N ALA A 252 -7.72 6.26 13.02
CA ALA A 252 -8.02 4.88 13.35
C ALA A 252 -8.31 4.71 14.84
N PHE A 253 -9.37 3.98 15.17
CA PHE A 253 -9.79 3.67 16.54
C PHE A 253 -9.65 2.17 16.80
N HIS A 254 -8.93 1.79 17.85
CA HIS A 254 -8.68 0.39 18.19
C HIS A 254 -9.59 -0.07 19.33
N PHE A 255 -10.44 -1.04 19.04
CA PHE A 255 -11.35 -1.69 19.97
C PHE A 255 -10.94 -3.14 20.21
N ARG A 256 -11.04 -3.60 21.46
CA ARG A 256 -10.85 -5.00 21.83
C ARG A 256 -12.03 -5.56 22.60
N PHE A 257 -12.57 -6.66 22.08
CA PHE A 257 -13.61 -7.47 22.68
C PHE A 257 -13.01 -8.83 23.09
N SER A 258 -13.05 -9.16 24.38
CA SER A 258 -12.31 -10.32 24.92
C SER A 258 -13.21 -11.47 25.35
N GLU A 259 -14.54 -11.29 25.38
CA GLU A 259 -15.48 -12.23 25.99
C GLU A 259 -16.66 -12.51 25.06
N GLY A 260 -17.10 -13.77 25.04
CA GLY A 260 -18.30 -14.20 24.33
C GLY A 260 -18.03 -14.88 22.99
N GLU A 261 -19.12 -15.25 22.31
CA GLU A 261 -19.06 -15.77 20.95
C GLU A 261 -18.70 -14.65 19.97
N VAL A 262 -17.87 -14.97 18.97
CA VAL A 262 -17.52 -14.03 17.90
C VAL A 262 -18.80 -13.53 17.22
N PRO A 263 -19.07 -12.22 17.19
CA PRO A 263 -20.28 -11.66 16.61
C PRO A 263 -20.45 -12.05 15.15
N LYS A 264 -21.69 -12.29 14.73
CA LYS A 264 -22.00 -12.43 13.30
C LYS A 264 -21.82 -11.07 12.63
N VAL A 265 -21.23 -11.09 11.45
CA VAL A 265 -21.06 -9.91 10.59
C VAL A 265 -21.61 -10.24 9.21
N GLU A 266 -22.25 -9.26 8.58
CA GLU A 266 -22.83 -9.37 7.25
C GLU A 266 -22.42 -8.14 6.45
N ALA A 267 -21.91 -8.34 5.25
CA ALA A 267 -21.47 -7.24 4.41
C ALA A 267 -22.67 -6.43 3.92
N ALA A 268 -22.55 -5.10 3.99
CA ALA A 268 -23.55 -4.17 3.50
C ALA A 268 -22.88 -2.93 2.87
N ASP A 269 -23.71 -2.08 2.26
CA ASP A 269 -23.30 -0.90 1.49
C ASP A 269 -22.19 -1.17 0.45
N ASP A 270 -21.02 -0.55 0.58
CA ASP A 270 -19.90 -0.70 -0.36
C ASP A 270 -18.99 -1.88 -0.02
N ALA A 271 -19.22 -2.60 1.09
CA ALA A 271 -18.52 -3.83 1.44
C ALA A 271 -19.10 -5.03 0.67
N ALA A 272 -18.24 -5.70 -0.11
CA ALA A 272 -18.60 -6.93 -0.81
C ALA A 272 -18.61 -8.16 0.12
N GLN A 273 -17.80 -8.14 1.19
CA GLN A 273 -17.69 -9.18 2.22
C GLN A 273 -17.27 -8.56 3.55
N ALA A 274 -17.66 -9.15 4.68
CA ALA A 274 -17.17 -8.81 6.02
C ALA A 274 -16.78 -10.11 6.73
N LEU A 275 -15.58 -10.19 7.29
CA LEU A 275 -15.05 -11.41 7.92
C LEU A 275 -14.19 -11.10 9.14
N TRP A 276 -14.29 -11.99 10.13
CA TRP A 276 -13.29 -12.12 11.19
C TRP A 276 -12.07 -12.88 10.66
N VAL A 277 -10.96 -12.17 10.48
CA VAL A 277 -9.71 -12.71 9.97
C VAL A 277 -8.78 -13.03 11.14
N PRO A 278 -8.25 -14.27 11.24
CA PRO A 278 -7.30 -14.60 12.28
C PRO A 278 -6.04 -13.74 12.22
N ILE A 279 -5.60 -13.21 13.36
CA ILE A 279 -4.44 -12.32 13.48
C ILE A 279 -3.19 -12.93 12.83
N TYR A 280 -2.95 -14.24 13.04
CA TYR A 280 -1.79 -14.93 12.46
C TYR A 280 -1.74 -14.91 10.92
N LYS A 281 -2.85 -14.64 10.23
CA LYS A 281 -2.90 -14.53 8.77
C LYS A 281 -2.59 -13.14 8.23
N LEU A 282 -2.67 -12.10 9.07
CA LEU A 282 -2.60 -10.71 8.61
C LEU A 282 -1.28 -10.38 7.90
N GLU A 283 -0.15 -10.93 8.37
CA GLU A 283 1.14 -10.75 7.70
C GLU A 283 1.14 -11.32 6.28
N SER A 284 0.54 -12.50 6.08
CA SER A 284 0.42 -13.10 4.75
C SER A 284 -0.61 -12.44 3.83
N LEU A 285 -1.40 -11.50 4.35
CA LEU A 285 -2.44 -10.77 3.60
C LEU A 285 -2.02 -9.34 3.23
N ARG A 286 -0.80 -8.92 3.56
CA ARG A 286 -0.33 -7.54 3.40
C ARG A 286 -0.50 -7.02 1.96
N ASP A 287 -0.15 -7.85 1.00
CA ASP A 287 -0.28 -7.59 -0.45
C ASP A 287 -1.72 -7.64 -0.98
N GLN A 288 -2.70 -7.78 -0.10
CA GLN A 288 -4.13 -7.73 -0.39
C GLN A 288 -4.84 -6.67 0.47
N LEU A 289 -4.13 -5.99 1.37
CA LEU A 289 -4.68 -4.94 2.21
C LEU A 289 -4.70 -3.60 1.45
N PHE A 290 -5.80 -2.88 1.59
CA PHE A 290 -6.02 -1.59 0.99
C PHE A 290 -5.08 -0.53 1.56
N GLU A 291 -4.53 0.31 0.68
CA GLU A 291 -3.64 1.43 1.03
C GLU A 291 -2.56 1.06 2.07
N ASP A 292 -2.61 1.67 3.24
CA ASP A 292 -1.68 1.47 4.36
C ASP A 292 -2.32 0.70 5.52
N HIS A 293 -3.43 -0.01 5.31
CA HIS A 293 -4.15 -0.71 6.38
C HIS A 293 -3.30 -1.80 7.04
N GLY A 294 -2.36 -2.41 6.29
CA GLY A 294 -1.32 -3.25 6.88
C GLY A 294 -0.47 -2.49 7.90
N ASP A 295 -0.06 -1.26 7.60
CA ASP A 295 0.71 -0.42 8.51
C ASP A 295 -0.12 0.03 9.72
N ILE A 296 -1.42 0.27 9.54
CA ILE A 296 -2.35 0.56 10.65
C ILE A 296 -2.42 -0.65 11.61
N LEU A 297 -2.59 -1.85 11.08
CA LEU A 297 -2.62 -3.09 11.88
C LEU A 297 -1.29 -3.33 12.60
N ASP A 298 -0.16 -3.11 11.94
CA ASP A 298 1.18 -3.20 12.54
C ASP A 298 1.38 -2.16 13.66
N TYR A 299 0.93 -0.91 13.45
CA TYR A 299 0.99 0.13 14.49
C TYR A 299 0.27 -0.29 15.77
N PHE A 300 -0.91 -0.92 15.67
CA PHE A 300 -1.64 -1.46 16.82
C PHE A 300 -1.13 -2.84 17.30
N GLY A 301 -0.01 -3.32 16.74
CA GLY A 301 0.67 -4.55 17.15
C GLY A 301 -0.09 -5.82 16.76
N LEU A 302 -0.96 -5.76 15.75
CA LEU A 302 -1.74 -6.91 15.24
C LEU A 302 -1.00 -7.67 14.13
N ILE A 303 0.08 -7.09 13.60
CA ILE A 303 0.99 -7.75 12.68
C ILE A 303 2.36 -7.80 13.35
N ALA A 304 3.01 -8.97 13.33
CA ALA A 304 4.31 -9.13 13.95
C ALA A 304 5.39 -8.43 13.10
N SER A 305 5.98 -7.36 13.64
CA SER A 305 7.04 -6.61 12.93
C SER A 305 8.24 -7.44 12.47
N ASP A 306 8.52 -8.58 13.12
CA ASP A 306 9.75 -9.38 12.93
C ASP A 306 9.51 -10.92 12.90
N GLY A 307 8.30 -11.41 12.61
CA GLY A 307 8.02 -12.86 12.58
C GLY A 307 8.03 -13.59 13.94
N GLY A 308 8.14 -12.85 15.05
CA GLY A 308 7.93 -13.37 16.40
C GLY A 308 6.43 -13.41 16.74
N MET A 309 5.95 -14.54 17.27
CA MET A 309 4.60 -14.62 17.85
C MET A 309 4.44 -13.57 18.97
N ARG A 310 3.24 -12.98 19.10
CA ARG A 310 2.88 -12.16 20.27
C ARG A 310 3.23 -12.95 21.53
N GLY A 311 3.97 -12.32 22.45
CA GLY A 311 4.13 -12.84 23.79
C GLY A 311 2.80 -12.74 24.52
N ASP A 312 2.40 -13.86 25.12
CA ASP A 312 1.18 -14.02 25.94
C ASP A 312 0.99 -12.91 26.99
#